data_AF-A0A5K0W7P1-F1
#
_entry.id   AF-A0A5K0W7P1-F1
#
_cell.length_a   1.000
_cell.length_b   1.000
_cell.length_c   1.000
_cell.angle_alpha   90.00
_cell.angle_beta   90.00
_cell.angle_gamma   90.00
#
_symmetry.space_group_name_H-M   'P 1'
#
loop_
_entity.id
_entity.type
_entity.pdbx_description
1 polymer ?
#
loop_
_entity_poly.entity_id
_entity_poly.type
_entity_poly.pdbx_seq_one_letter_code
_entity_poly.pdbx_strand_id
1 'polypeptide(L)' 'WVKLSGVDLLPGDVVSIGRSSGQSGEDRSVPADMLLLAGSAIVNEAILTGESTPQWK' A
#
# COMPACT_ATOMS: atom_id res chain seq x y z
N TRP A 1 -6.56 -12.66 -9.76
CA TRP A 1 -5.97 -11.31 -9.67
C TRP A 1 -5.58 -10.83 -11.06
N VAL A 2 -5.94 -9.60 -11.41
CA VAL A 2 -5.56 -8.94 -12.67
C VAL A 2 -4.70 -7.73 -12.32
N LYS A 3 -3.69 -7.41 -13.15
CA LYS A 3 -2.89 -6.19 -12.98
C LYS A 3 -3.66 -5.01 -13.57
N LEU A 4 -3.88 -3.99 -12.75
CA LEU A 4 -4.52 -2.73 -13.13
C LEU A 4 -3.63 -1.56 -12.72
N SER A 5 -3.75 -0.44 -13.42
CA SER A 5 -3.08 0.79 -13.03
C SER A 5 -3.74 1.36 -11.77
N GLY A 6 -2.96 2.03 -10.90
CA GLY A 6 -3.51 2.66 -9.70
C GLY A 6 -4.55 3.74 -10.01
N VAL A 7 -4.47 4.37 -11.18
CA VAL A 7 -5.41 5.41 -11.62
C VAL A 7 -6.76 4.85 -12.10
N ASP A 8 -6.82 3.56 -12.38
CA ASP A 8 -8.04 2.89 -12.86
C ASP A 8 -8.86 2.29 -11.70
N LEU A 9 -8.36 2.39 -10.46
CA LEU A 9 -9.03 1.85 -9.27
C LEU A 9 -10.26 2.70 -8.91
N LEU A 10 -11.37 2.01 -8.63
CA LEU A 10 -12.62 2.62 -8.18
C LEU A 10 -12.93 2.24 -6.73
N PRO A 11 -13.72 3.06 -6.00
CA PRO A 11 -14.17 2.71 -4.66
C PRO A 11 -14.90 1.36 -4.63
N GLY A 12 -14.46 0.47 -3.74
CA GLY A 12 -15.01 -0.89 -3.58
C GLY A 12 -14.17 -1.98 -4.26
N ASP A 13 -13.19 -1.61 -5.09
CA ASP A 13 -12.26 -2.59 -5.66
C ASP A 13 -11.40 -3.24 -4.57
N VAL A 14 -11.18 -4.55 -4.72
CA VAL A 14 -10.31 -5.33 -3.82
C VAL A 14 -8.94 -5.49 -4.46
N VAL A 15 -7.92 -4.98 -3.79
CA VAL A 15 -6.52 -5.06 -4.24
C VAL A 15 -5.68 -5.93 -3.30
N SER A 16 -4.71 -6.65 -3.88
CA SER A 16 -3.73 -7.41 -3.11
C SER A 16 -2.40 -6.66 -3.10
N ILE A 17 -1.99 -6.18 -1.93
CA ILE A 17 -0.71 -5.48 -1.73
C ILE A 17 0.34 -6.49 -1.22
N GLY A 18 1.37 -6.73 -2.02
CA GLY A 18 2.49 -7.62 -1.67
C GLY A 18 3.74 -6.84 -1.23
N ARG A 19 4.65 -7.52 -0.51
CA ARG A 19 5.98 -6.99 -0.18
C ARG A 19 6.82 -6.81 -1.44
N SER A 20 7.65 -5.77 -1.51
CA SER A 20 8.63 -5.63 -2.59
C SER A 20 9.66 -6.77 -2.49
N SER A 21 9.78 -7.57 -3.55
CA SER A 21 10.73 -8.70 -3.62
C SER A 21 11.78 -8.50 -4.74
N GLY A 22 12.11 -7.25 -5.09
CA GLY A 22 13.00 -6.95 -6.22
C GLY A 22 14.04 -5.87 -5.91
N GLN A 23 15.23 -6.00 -6.51
CA GLN A 23 16.40 -5.10 -6.38
C GLN A 23 16.19 -3.70 -6.99
N SER A 24 15.07 -3.48 -7.70
CA SER A 24 14.61 -2.15 -8.10
C SER A 24 13.71 -1.61 -6.99
N GLY A 25 14.32 -0.94 -6.01
CA GLY A 25 13.66 -0.30 -4.88
C GLY A 25 12.82 0.90 -5.29
N GLU A 26 11.77 0.68 -6.07
CA GLU A 26 10.69 1.65 -6.17
C GLU A 26 9.80 1.48 -4.94
N ASP A 27 9.80 2.51 -4.08
CA ASP A 27 8.90 2.63 -2.95
C ASP A 27 7.46 2.52 -3.46
N ARG A 28 6.85 1.34 -3.29
CA ARG A 28 5.45 1.13 -3.61
C ARG A 28 4.59 1.89 -2.60
N SER A 29 4.22 3.11 -2.98
CA SER A 29 3.15 3.85 -2.30
C SER A 29 1.83 3.09 -2.46
N VAL A 30 1.01 3.14 -1.41
CA VAL A 30 -0.39 2.72 -1.51
C VAL A 30 -1.09 3.73 -2.45
N PRO A 31 -1.85 3.27 -3.48
CA PRO A 31 -2.31 4.17 -4.55
C PRO A 31 -3.50 5.06 -4.17
N ALA A 32 -4.18 4.75 -3.06
CA ALA A 32 -5.31 5.52 -2.54
C ALA A 32 -5.47 5.21 -1.04
N ASP A 33 -6.48 5.79 -0.41
CA ASP A 33 -6.91 5.39 0.93
C ASP A 33 -7.49 3.98 0.88
N MET A 34 -6.91 3.06 1.65
CA MET A 34 -7.26 1.64 1.63
C MET A 34 -7.72 1.15 3.00
N LEU A 35 -8.67 0.22 2.99
CA LEU A 35 -9.06 -0.55 4.18
C LEU A 35 -8.40 -1.93 4.14
N LEU A 36 -7.70 -2.31 5.21
CA LEU A 36 -7.12 -3.65 5.32
C LEU A 36 -8.22 -4.68 5.58
N LEU A 37 -8.50 -5.53 4.58
CA LEU A 37 -9.53 -6.56 4.69
C LEU A 37 -8.99 -7.89 5.23
N ALA A 38 -7.71 -8.18 5.03
CA ALA A 38 -7.07 -9.41 5.47
C ALA A 38 -5.55 -9.24 5.63
N GLY A 39 -4.98 -9.87 6.65
CA GLY A 39 -3.54 -9.85 6.94
C GLY A 39 -3.15 -8.77 7.93
N SER A 40 -1.86 -8.41 7.91
CA SER A 40 -1.27 -7.35 8.74
C SER A 40 -0.23 -6.61 7.92
N ALA A 41 -0.09 -5.30 8.12
CA ALA A 41 0.87 -4.47 7.42
C ALA A 41 1.72 -3.65 8.40
N ILE A 42 2.98 -3.41 8.03
CA ILE A 42 3.82 -2.38 8.66
C ILE A 42 3.95 -1.28 7.61
N VAL A 43 3.46 -0.09 7.93
CA VAL A 43 3.35 1.03 6.98
C VAL A 43 4.20 2.19 7.47
N ASN A 44 4.96 2.78 6.55
CA ASN A 44 5.64 4.04 6.79
C ASN A 44 4.71 5.20 6.41
N GLU A 45 4.15 5.88 7.40
CA GLU A 45 3.26 7.04 7.21
C GLU A 45 4.00 8.37 7.37
N ALA A 46 5.33 8.38 7.53
CA ALA A 46 6.12 9.57 7.87
C ALA A 46 5.93 10.73 6.89
N ILE A 47 5.71 10.45 5.60
CA ILE A 47 5.49 11.48 4.57
C ILE A 47 4.13 12.19 4.77
N LEU A 48 3.14 11.50 5.36
CA LEU A 48 1.78 12.02 5.57
C LEU A 48 1.58 12.58 6.99
N THR A 49 2.16 11.92 7.99
CA THR A 49 1.93 12.25 9.41
C THR A 49 3.10 12.96 10.07
N GLY A 50 4.31 12.89 9.50
CA GLY A 50 5.54 13.35 10.13
C GLY A 50 6.08 12.42 11.22
N GLU A 51 5.41 11.30 11.50
CA GLU A 51 5.87 10.32 12.49
C GLU A 51 6.90 9.38 11.86
N SER A 52 8.13 9.39 12.40
CA SER A 52 9.24 8.58 11.88
C SER A 52 9.14 7.10 12.21
N THR A 53 8.23 6.70 13.10
CA THR A 53 8.04 5.31 13.52
C THR A 53 7.00 4.64 12.64
N PRO A 54 7.35 3.56 11.91
CA PRO A 54 6.38 2.79 11.14
C PRO A 54 5.28 2.20 12.04
N GLN A 55 4.05 2.22 11.55
CA GLN A 55 2.88 1.78 12.31
C GLN A 55 2.42 0.40 11.87
N TRP A 56 1.91 -0.37 12.83
CA TRP A 56 1.29 -1.66 12.58
C TRP A 56 -0.20 -1.46 12.31
N LYS A 57 -0.70 -2.04 11.21
CA LYS A 57 -2.08 -1.93 10.74
C LYS A 57 -2.63 -3.32 10.46
#